data_AF-A0A6N9RJF8-F1
#
_entry.id   AF-A0A6N9RJF8-F1
#
_cell.length_a   1.000
_cell.length_b   1.000
_cell.length_c   1.000
_cell.angle_alpha   90.00
_cell.angle_beta   90.00
_cell.angle_gamma   90.00
#
_symmetry.space_group_name_H-M   'P 1'
#
loop_
_entity.id
_entity.type
_entity.pdbx_description
1 polymer ?
#
loop_
_entity_poly.entity_id
_entity_poly.type
_entity_poly.pdbx_seq_one_letter_code
_entity_poly.pdbx_strand_id
1 'polypeptide(L)' 'MKILAAIVLVLTSLTGCVAYPVPYDNGPPQGEYRGQHRGDRDGDGVRNRDDRRPNNPYRY' A
#
# COMPACT_ATOMS: atom_id res chain seq x y z
N MET A 1 -26.98 -31.79 -26.00
CA MET A 1 -26.09 -30.74 -26.55
C MET A 1 -26.43 -29.34 -26.03
N LYS A 2 -27.67 -28.85 -26.19
CA LYS A 2 -28.07 -27.47 -25.85
C LYS A 2 -28.02 -27.14 -24.36
N ILE A 3 -28.42 -28.10 -23.50
CA ILE A 3 -28.37 -27.96 -22.04
C ILE A 3 -26.93 -27.85 -21.55
N LEU A 4 -26.00 -28.61 -22.13
CA LEU A 4 -24.57 -28.50 -21.82
C LEU A 4 -24.02 -27.11 -22.17
N ALA A 5 -24.39 -26.58 -23.34
CA ALA A 5 -24.00 -25.23 -23.74
C ALA A 5 -24.53 -24.16 -22.77
N ALA A 6 -25.77 -24.30 -22.29
CA ALA A 6 -26.34 -23.38 -21.30
C ALA A 6 -25.60 -23.44 -19.95
N ILE A 7 -25.27 -24.64 -19.47
CA ILE A 7 -24.54 -24.83 -18.20
C ILE A 7 -23.15 -24.19 -18.26
N VAL A 8 -22.42 -24.36 -19.37
CA VAL A 8 -21.07 -23.79 -19.54
C VAL A 8 -21.11 -22.25 -19.59
N LEU A 9 -22.11 -21.67 -20.23
CA LEU A 9 -22.27 -20.21 -20.34
C LEU A 9 -22.56 -19.58 -18.97
N VAL A 10 -23.38 -20.23 -18.15
CA VAL A 10 -23.64 -19.78 -16.77
C VAL A 10 -22.36 -19.86 -15.93
N LEU A 11 -21.66 -20.99 -15.91
CA LEU A 11 -20.46 -21.17 -15.08
C LEU A 11 -19.33 -20.18 -15.40
N THR A 12 -19.14 -19.84 -16.68
CA THR A 12 -18.11 -18.87 -17.10
C THR A 12 -18.48 -17.43 -16.77
N SER A 13 -19.77 -17.10 -16.70
CA SER A 13 -20.21 -15.76 -16.27
C SER A 13 -20.04 -15.51 -14.76
N LEU A 14 -19.93 -16.58 -13.95
CA LEU A 14 -19.67 -16.47 -12.51
C LEU A 14 -18.20 -16.23 -12.14
N THR A 15 -17.26 -16.35 -13.10
CA THR A 15 -15.86 -15.96 -12.85
C THR A 15 -15.74 -14.44 -12.97
N GLY A 16 -16.19 -13.75 -11.93
CA GLY A 16 -16.10 -12.30 -11.82
C GLY A 16 -14.66 -11.80 -11.70
N CYS A 17 -14.46 -10.51 -12.00
CA CYS A 17 -13.20 -9.82 -11.87
C CYS A 17 -12.69 -9.91 -10.42
N VAL A 18 -11.59 -10.62 -10.20
CA VAL A 18 -10.85 -10.51 -8.94
C VAL A 18 -10.24 -9.12 -8.94
N ALA A 19 -10.76 -8.25 -8.07
CA ALA A 19 -10.08 -7.01 -7.73
C ALA A 19 -8.79 -7.40 -7.01
N TYR A 20 -7.70 -7.55 -7.76
CA TYR A 20 -6.39 -7.54 -7.17
C TYR A 20 -6.21 -6.14 -6.58
N PRO A 21 -5.83 -6.00 -5.30
CA PRO A 21 -5.39 -4.71 -4.82
C PRO A 21 -4.17 -4.36 -5.67
N VAL A 22 -4.35 -3.43 -6.60
CA VAL A 22 -3.22 -2.69 -7.14
C VAL A 22 -2.63 -2.02 -5.91
N PRO A 23 -1.37 -2.30 -5.53
CA PRO A 23 -0.72 -1.46 -4.56
C PRO A 23 -0.66 -0.09 -5.23
N TYR A 24 -1.65 0.75 -4.94
CA TYR A 24 -1.35 2.16 -4.80
C TYR A 24 -0.10 2.21 -3.95
N ASP A 25 0.84 3.03 -4.39
CA ASP A 25 2.12 3.31 -3.76
C ASP A 25 1.84 3.85 -2.34
N ASN A 26 1.42 2.94 -1.47
CA ASN A 26 1.22 3.12 -0.07
C ASN A 26 2.66 3.26 0.40
N GLY A 27 3.00 4.50 0.71
CA GLY A 27 4.35 4.91 1.08
C GLY A 27 5.02 3.90 2.01
N PRO A 28 6.37 3.95 2.04
CA PRO A 28 7.26 2.83 2.34
C PRO A 28 6.75 1.92 3.46
N PRO A 29 6.81 0.59 3.26
CA PRO A 29 6.14 -0.41 4.09
C PRO A 29 6.33 -0.12 5.58
N GLN A 30 5.21 -0.09 6.32
CA GLN A 30 5.14 0.09 7.77
C GLN A 30 5.68 -1.13 8.54
N GLY A 31 6.87 -1.61 8.17
CA GLY A 31 7.51 -2.80 8.72
C GLY A 31 8.72 -2.54 9.62
N GLU A 32 9.34 -1.35 9.58
CA GLU A 32 10.64 -1.14 10.24
C GLU A 32 10.75 0.13 11.10
N TYR A 33 9.66 0.87 11.32
CA TYR A 33 9.70 2.13 12.10
C TYR A 33 9.84 1.95 13.62
N ARG A 34 10.01 0.72 14.15
CA ARG A 34 10.15 0.52 15.60
C ARG A 34 11.47 1.08 16.17
N GLY A 35 12.45 1.39 15.29
CA GLY A 35 13.73 2.00 15.68
C GLY A 35 13.91 3.46 15.24
N GLN A 36 13.16 3.93 14.25
CA GLN A 36 13.46 5.18 13.54
C GLN A 36 12.82 6.42 14.18
N HIS A 37 11.75 6.27 14.95
CA HIS A 37 11.15 7.35 15.73
C HIS A 37 12.00 7.78 16.95
N ARG A 38 13.03 6.99 17.32
CA ARG A 38 14.00 7.41 18.34
C ARG A 38 14.96 8.44 17.73
N GLY A 39 14.48 9.66 17.58
CA GLY A 39 15.29 10.80 17.14
C GLY A 39 14.81 11.46 15.86
N ASP A 40 13.67 11.09 15.30
CA ASP A 40 12.92 11.90 14.33
C ASP A 40 11.71 12.45 15.11
N ARG A 41 11.79 13.72 15.51
CA ARG A 41 10.82 14.32 16.45
C ARG A 41 9.57 14.81 15.75
N ASP A 42 9.71 15.32 14.55
CA ASP A 42 8.64 15.93 13.76
C ASP A 42 8.09 15.00 12.67
N GLY A 43 8.72 13.83 12.47
CA GLY A 43 8.18 12.75 11.67
C GLY A 43 8.31 12.99 10.16
N ASP A 44 9.26 13.82 9.76
CA ASP A 44 9.51 14.15 8.34
C ASP A 44 10.27 13.03 7.59
N GLY A 45 10.68 11.98 8.32
CA GLY A 45 11.40 10.82 7.82
C GLY A 45 12.92 10.95 7.85
N VAL A 46 13.46 12.05 8.41
CA VAL A 46 14.89 12.28 8.62
C VAL A 46 15.20 12.27 10.12
N ARG A 47 16.30 11.64 10.52
CA ARG A 47 16.73 11.70 11.92
C ARG A 47 17.18 13.13 12.23
N ASN A 48 16.78 13.68 13.37
CA ASN A 48 17.13 15.03 13.85
C ASN A 48 18.63 15.35 13.84
N ARG A 49 19.51 14.35 13.91
CA ARG A 49 20.97 14.54 13.84
C ARG A 49 21.46 14.81 12.42
N ASP A 50 20.76 14.25 11.44
CA ASP A 50 21.06 14.36 10.01
C ASP A 50 20.22 15.46 9.35
N ASP A 51 19.18 15.94 10.03
CA ASP A 51 18.31 17.02 9.59
C ASP A 51 18.87 18.41 9.94
N ARG A 52 18.75 19.33 8.97
CA ARG A 52 19.08 20.75 9.12
C ARG A 52 17.99 21.52 9.85
N ARG A 53 16.76 20.98 9.96
CA ARG A 53 15.62 21.65 10.60
C ARG A 53 14.85 20.73 11.57
N PRO A 54 15.45 20.27 12.69
CA PRO A 54 14.97 19.15 13.51
C PRO A 54 13.61 19.31 14.24
N ASN A 55 12.89 20.40 14.00
CA ASN A 55 11.57 20.68 14.56
C ASN A 55 10.61 21.24 13.49
N ASN A 56 10.90 21.01 12.20
CA ASN A 56 10.07 21.42 11.09
C ASN A 56 9.61 20.18 10.30
N PRO A 57 8.35 19.75 10.44
CA PRO A 57 7.83 18.56 9.77
C PRO A 57 7.72 18.69 8.24
N TYR A 58 8.00 19.89 7.69
CA TYR A 58 7.90 20.16 6.27
C TYR A 58 9.26 20.11 5.57
N ARG A 59 9.43 19.16 4.66
CA ARG A 59 10.48 19.18 3.63
C ARG A 59 10.13 20.17 2.52
N TYR A 60 10.63 21.39 2.60
CA TYR A 60 10.63 22.38 1.51
C TYR A 60 12.03 22.91 1.25
#